data_AF-A0A497KQ27-F1
#
_entry.id   AF-A0A497KQ27-F1
#
_cell.length_a   1.000
_cell.length_b   1.000
_cell.length_c   1.000
_cell.angle_alpha   90.00
_cell.angle_beta   90.00
_cell.angle_gamma   90.00
#
_symmetry.space_group_name_H-M   'P 1'
#
loop_
_entity.id
_entity.type
_entity.pdbx_description
1 polymer ?
#
loop_
_entity_poly.entity_id
_entity_poly.type
_entity_poly.pdbx_seq_one_letter_code
_entity_poly.pdbx_strand_id
1 'polypeptide(L)'
;GARYAVLKKTVKEYIASGEAWDNKQEFQWFEIKPKTEMISGHRAVIEDFAQAILSDREPSINGEEGRKALEILNAIILSSFEGKAVSLPINRKAYDDLLERLKKKQEPPS
;
A
#
# COMPACT_ATOMS: atom_id res chain seq x y z
N GLY A 1 -23.94 -13.16 12.21
CA GLY A 1 -22.96 -12.07 12.01
C GLY A 1 -22.16 -11.85 13.27
N ALA A 2 -20.94 -11.33 13.18
CA ALA A 2 -20.19 -10.90 14.35
C ALA A 2 -20.88 -9.71 15.02
N ARG A 3 -20.74 -9.55 16.34
CA ARG A 3 -21.34 -8.47 17.14
C ARG A 3 -20.32 -7.93 18.12
N TYR A 4 -20.43 -6.64 18.47
CA TYR A 4 -19.67 -6.03 19.58
C TYR A 4 -20.63 -5.39 20.57
N ALA A 5 -20.20 -5.30 21.83
CA ALA A 5 -20.93 -4.63 22.89
C ALA A 5 -20.22 -3.33 23.28
N VAL A 6 -20.99 -2.29 23.58
CA VAL A 6 -20.51 -1.07 24.23
C VAL A 6 -21.29 -0.91 25.53
N LEU A 7 -20.61 -0.53 26.60
CA LEU A 7 -21.26 -0.20 27.87
C LEU A 7 -22.24 0.97 27.66
N LYS A 8 -23.46 0.87 28.21
CA LYS A 8 -24.44 1.97 28.15
C LYS A 8 -24.02 3.21 28.93
N LYS A 9 -23.19 3.02 29.96
CA LYS A 9 -22.51 4.10 30.70
C LYS A 9 -21.00 3.96 30.51
N THR A 10 -20.28 5.06 30.60
CA THR A 10 -18.82 5.04 30.54
C THR A 10 -18.23 4.31 31.75
N VAL A 11 -17.02 3.77 31.60
CA VAL A 11 -16.27 3.16 32.71
C VAL A 11 -16.10 4.15 33.88
N LYS A 12 -15.93 5.44 33.58
CA LYS A 12 -15.80 6.50 34.59
C LYS A 12 -17.07 6.65 35.44
N GLU A 13 -18.25 6.57 34.83
CA GLU A 13 -19.52 6.66 35.53
C GLU A 13 -19.74 5.45 36.45
N TYR A 14 -19.35 4.25 36.01
CA TYR A 14 -19.40 3.06 36.85
C TYR A 14 -18.43 3.15 38.05
N ILE A 15 -17.22 3.66 37.84
CA ILE A 15 -16.25 3.89 38.93
C ILE A 15 -16.80 4.92 39.94
N ALA A 16 -17.34 6.03 39.46
CA ALA A 16 -17.90 7.08 40.32
C ALA A 16 -19.13 6.60 41.11
N SER A 17 -19.91 5.68 40.56
CA SER A 17 -21.07 5.08 41.24
C SER A 17 -20.73 4.04 42.31
N GLY A 18 -19.47 3.57 42.36
CA GLY A 18 -19.05 2.46 43.23
C GLY A 18 -19.45 1.07 42.71
N GLU A 19 -20.17 0.99 41.59
CA GLU A 19 -20.66 -0.25 40.98
C GLU A 19 -19.70 -0.84 39.94
N ALA A 20 -18.46 -0.34 39.85
CA ALA A 20 -17.48 -0.78 38.85
C ALA A 20 -17.19 -2.29 38.88
N TRP A 21 -17.35 -2.92 40.05
CA TRP A 21 -17.10 -4.35 40.27
C TRP A 21 -18.39 -5.18 40.44
N ASP A 22 -19.58 -4.57 40.29
CA ASP A 22 -20.84 -5.34 40.21
C ASP A 22 -20.92 -6.02 38.83
N ASN A 23 -21.71 -7.08 38.67
CA ASN A 23 -21.88 -7.80 37.40
C ASN A 23 -23.12 -7.30 36.61
N LYS A 24 -23.60 -6.09 36.91
CA LYS A 24 -24.85 -5.52 36.37
C LYS A 24 -24.63 -4.46 35.30
N GLN A 25 -23.46 -4.41 34.67
CA GLN A 25 -23.24 -3.46 33.58
C GLN A 25 -24.19 -3.78 32.42
N GLU A 26 -24.84 -2.73 31.93
CA GLU A 26 -25.70 -2.85 30.78
C GLU A 26 -24.91 -2.59 29.51
N PHE A 27 -25.10 -3.46 28.53
CA PHE A 27 -24.45 -3.37 27.23
C PHE A 27 -25.47 -3.04 26.15
N GLN A 28 -25.08 -2.17 25.24
CA GLN A 28 -25.72 -2.03 23.95
C GLN A 28 -24.95 -2.87 22.93
N TRP A 29 -25.65 -3.81 22.30
CA TRP A 29 -25.09 -4.69 21.29
C TRP A 29 -25.26 -4.09 19.89
N PHE A 30 -24.20 -4.16 19.11
CA PHE A 30 -24.16 -3.68 17.73
C PHE A 30 -23.76 -4.81 16.81
N GLU A 31 -24.42 -4.89 15.65
CA GLU A 31 -24.11 -5.88 14.64
C GLU A 31 -22.99 -5.38 13.73
N ILE A 32 -21.96 -6.23 13.54
CA ILE A 32 -20.88 -5.95 12.61
C ILE A 32 -21.35 -6.41 11.23
N LYS A 33 -21.64 -5.44 10.37
CA LYS A 33 -21.78 -5.69 8.93
C LYS A 33 -20.38 -5.71 8.32
N PRO A 34 -19.86 -6.86 7.86
CA PRO A 34 -18.57 -6.88 7.19
C PRO A 34 -18.69 -5.97 5.96
N LYS A 35 -17.79 -5.00 5.84
CA LYS A 35 -17.69 -4.25 4.59
C LYS A 35 -17.28 -5.24 3.51
N THR A 36 -18.04 -5.32 2.44
CA THR A 36 -17.57 -5.96 1.21
C THR A 36 -16.28 -5.23 0.83
N GLU A 37 -15.14 -5.91 0.89
CA GLU A 37 -13.88 -5.31 0.45
C GLU A 37 -14.02 -5.00 -1.03
N MET A 38 -13.95 -3.71 -1.38
CA MET A 38 -13.75 -3.33 -2.77
C MET A 38 -12.37 -3.82 -3.18
N ILE A 39 -12.32 -4.68 -4.19
CA ILE A 39 -11.08 -5.16 -4.78
C ILE A 39 -10.30 -3.94 -5.26
N SER A 40 -9.11 -3.73 -4.72
CA SER A 40 -8.30 -2.53 -4.93
C SER A 40 -6.81 -2.85 -4.86
N GLY A 41 -5.99 -1.85 -5.19
CA GLY A 41 -4.52 -1.98 -5.14
C GLY A 41 -3.99 -3.04 -6.10
N HIS A 42 -2.93 -3.74 -5.69
CA HIS A 42 -2.26 -4.74 -6.53
C HIS A 42 -3.19 -5.85 -7.00
N ARG A 43 -4.13 -6.30 -6.15
CA ARG A 43 -5.08 -7.35 -6.51
C ARG A 43 -5.93 -6.96 -7.71
N ALA A 44 -6.50 -5.76 -7.71
CA ALA A 44 -7.34 -5.27 -8.81
C ALA A 44 -6.57 -5.23 -10.14
N VAL A 45 -5.32 -4.74 -10.12
CA VAL A 45 -4.49 -4.61 -11.32
C VAL A 45 -4.06 -5.98 -11.86
N ILE A 46 -3.72 -6.92 -10.98
CA ILE A 46 -3.34 -8.28 -11.39
C ILE A 46 -4.55 -9.04 -11.96
N GLU A 47 -5.71 -8.92 -11.32
CA GLU A 47 -6.96 -9.54 -11.83
C GLU A 47 -7.35 -8.95 -13.20
N ASP A 48 -7.26 -7.63 -13.37
CA ASP A 48 -7.52 -6.97 -14.66
C ASP A 48 -6.56 -7.47 -15.75
N PHE A 49 -5.27 -7.56 -15.46
CA PHE A 49 -4.28 -8.09 -16.41
C PHE A 49 -4.56 -9.54 -16.80
N ALA A 50 -4.88 -10.41 -15.83
CA ALA A 50 -5.24 -11.80 -16.12
C ALA A 50 -6.52 -11.90 -16.97
N GLN A 51 -7.54 -11.08 -16.66
CA GLN A 51 -8.77 -11.03 -17.46
C GLN A 51 -8.55 -10.47 -18.86
N ALA A 52 -7.62 -9.53 -19.01
CA ALA A 52 -7.24 -8.97 -20.31
C ALA A 52 -6.68 -10.06 -21.25
N ILE A 53 -5.83 -10.93 -20.71
CA ILE A 53 -5.30 -12.09 -21.45
C ILE A 53 -6.42 -13.06 -21.83
N LEU A 54 -7.28 -13.43 -20.87
CA LEU A 54 -8.36 -14.41 -21.11
C LEU A 54 -9.41 -13.92 -22.11
N SER A 55 -9.64 -12.61 -22.14
CA SER A 55 -10.69 -11.99 -22.96
C SER A 55 -10.17 -11.32 -24.23
N ASP A 56 -8.88 -11.46 -24.54
CA ASP A 56 -8.20 -10.83 -25.68
C ASP A 56 -8.50 -9.32 -25.79
N ARG A 57 -8.34 -8.61 -24.68
CA ARG A 57 -8.50 -7.15 -24.62
C ARG A 57 -7.24 -6.48 -24.08
N GLU A 58 -7.13 -5.17 -24.28
CA GLU A 58 -6.12 -4.38 -23.58
C GLU A 58 -6.39 -4.37 -22.05
N PRO A 59 -5.34 -4.51 -21.22
CA PRO A 59 -5.45 -4.26 -19.78
C PRO A 59 -5.66 -2.76 -19.53
N SER A 60 -6.16 -2.43 -18.34
CA SER A 60 -6.39 -1.04 -17.90
C SER A 60 -5.09 -0.22 -17.90
N ILE A 61 -3.94 -0.87 -17.70
CA ILE A 61 -2.61 -0.29 -17.88
C ILE A 61 -1.75 -1.28 -18.67
N ASN A 62 -1.31 -0.87 -19.85
CA ASN A 62 -0.44 -1.68 -20.70
C ASN A 62 1.05 -1.40 -20.44
N GLY A 63 1.92 -2.17 -21.11
CA GLY A 63 3.37 -2.07 -20.93
C GLY A 63 3.96 -0.71 -21.33
N GLU A 64 3.34 0.00 -22.28
CA GLU A 64 3.82 1.32 -22.71
C GLU A 64 3.53 2.38 -21.65
N GLU A 65 2.32 2.39 -21.09
CA GLU A 65 1.98 3.27 -19.96
C GLU A 65 2.80 2.91 -18.70
N GLY A 66 2.97 1.63 -18.40
CA GLY A 66 3.80 1.17 -17.29
C GLY A 66 5.25 1.65 -17.38
N ARG A 67 5.83 1.70 -18.58
CA ARG A 67 7.20 2.19 -18.82
C ARG A 67 7.37 3.67 -18.45
N LYS A 68 6.34 4.50 -18.56
CA LYS A 68 6.44 5.94 -18.21
C LYS A 68 6.68 6.15 -16.71
N ALA A 69 6.00 5.37 -15.86
CA ALA A 69 6.21 5.42 -14.42
C ALA A 69 7.64 4.98 -14.05
N LEU A 70 8.13 3.91 -14.68
CA LEU A 70 9.50 3.43 -14.48
C LEU A 70 10.53 4.46 -14.94
N GLU A 71 10.26 5.18 -16.03
CA GLU A 71 11.14 6.23 -16.54
C GLU A 71 11.31 7.38 -15.54
N ILE A 72 10.21 7.84 -14.95
CA ILE A 72 10.22 8.87 -13.90
C ILE A 72 10.98 8.37 -12.66
N LEU A 73 10.75 7.12 -12.24
CA LEU A 73 11.41 6.55 -11.08
C LEU A 73 12.92 6.42 -11.29
N ASN A 74 13.35 5.95 -12.45
CA ASN A 74 14.77 5.89 -12.81
C ASN A 74 15.41 7.29 -12.86
N ALA A 75 14.67 8.30 -13.35
CA ALA A 75 15.13 9.69 -13.36
C ALA A 75 15.32 10.27 -11.95
N ILE A 76 14.39 9.99 -11.03
CA ILE A 76 14.51 10.39 -9.62
C ILE A 76 15.75 9.76 -8.99
N ILE A 77 15.95 8.46 -9.19
CA ILE A 77 17.12 7.75 -8.68
C ILE A 77 18.39 8.34 -9.26
N LEU A 78 18.50 8.47 -10.59
CA LEU A 78 19.67 9.04 -11.24
C LEU A 78 19.99 10.45 -10.74
N SER A 79 18.97 11.32 -10.66
CA SER A 79 19.12 12.69 -10.17
C SER A 79 19.64 12.74 -8.73
N SER A 80 19.16 11.85 -7.86
CA SER A 80 19.61 11.79 -6.46
C SER A 80 21.10 11.45 -6.30
N PHE A 81 21.66 10.64 -7.20
CA PHE A 81 23.07 10.26 -7.19
C PHE A 81 23.98 11.24 -7.94
N GLU A 82 23.44 11.92 -8.95
CA GLU A 82 24.14 12.94 -9.73
C GLU A 82 24.13 14.33 -9.06
N GLY A 83 23.20 14.57 -8.12
CA GLY A 83 23.04 15.86 -7.44
C GLY A 83 22.56 16.99 -8.35
N LYS A 84 21.98 16.66 -9.50
CA LYS A 84 21.49 17.62 -10.52
C LYS A 84 20.24 17.10 -11.20
N ALA A 85 19.50 18.02 -11.83
CA ALA A 85 18.37 17.66 -12.69
C ALA A 85 18.82 16.80 -13.87
N VAL A 86 17.95 15.88 -14.31
CA VAL A 86 18.16 15.01 -15.47
C VAL A 86 17.02 15.21 -16.47
N SER A 87 17.32 15.08 -17.77
CA SER A 87 16.32 15.18 -18.84
C SER A 87 15.59 13.85 -19.04
N LEU A 88 14.36 13.93 -19.54
CA LEU A 88 13.59 12.76 -20.00
C LEU A 88 13.57 12.71 -21.54
N PRO A 89 13.72 11.53 -22.16
CA PRO A 89 14.11 10.26 -21.52
C PRO A 89 15.55 10.31 -20.98
N ILE A 90 15.81 9.58 -19.90
CA ILE A 90 17.12 9.53 -19.26
C ILE A 90 18.15 8.89 -20.18
N ASN A 91 19.42 9.26 -19.99
CA ASN A 91 20.53 8.56 -20.62
C ASN A 91 20.65 7.15 -20.01
N ARG A 92 20.32 6.12 -20.80
CA ARG A 92 20.36 4.71 -20.37
C ARG A 92 21.72 4.29 -19.87
N LYS A 93 22.78 4.64 -20.61
CA LYS A 93 24.15 4.32 -20.22
C LYS A 93 24.52 4.94 -18.86
N ALA A 94 24.12 6.20 -18.62
CA ALA A 94 24.38 6.84 -17.33
C ALA A 94 23.68 6.11 -16.16
N TYR A 95 22.46 5.63 -16.38
CA TYR A 95 21.74 4.83 -15.39
C TYR A 95 22.37 3.46 -15.18
N ASP A 96 22.77 2.77 -16.25
CA ASP A 96 23.45 1.47 -16.17
C ASP A 96 24.79 1.58 -15.43
N ASP A 97 25.59 2.61 -15.73
CA ASP A 97 26.86 2.89 -15.05
C ASP A 97 26.63 3.16 -13.53
N LEU A 98 25.54 3.84 -13.18
CA LEU A 98 25.13 4.00 -11.78
C LEU A 98 24.80 2.66 -11.12
N LEU A 99 24.00 1.80 -11.77
CA LEU A 99 23.65 0.49 -11.23
C LEU A 99 24.89 -0.38 -10.99
N GLU A 100 25.84 -0.37 -11.91
CA GLU A 100 27.12 -1.11 -11.74
C GLU A 100 27.96 -0.57 -10.58
N ARG A 101 28.01 0.75 -10.40
CA ARG A 101 28.66 1.37 -9.24
C ARG A 101 27.99 0.95 -7.92
N LEU A 102 26.66 0.87 -7.88
CA LEU A 102 25.91 0.48 -6.69
C LEU A 102 26.09 -0.99 -6.32
N LYS A 103 26.16 -1.89 -7.32
CA LYS A 103 26.47 -3.32 -7.11
C LYS A 103 27.83 -3.50 -6.41
N LYS A 104 28.89 -2.85 -6.93
CA LYS A 104 30.25 -2.94 -6.37
C LYS A 104 30.36 -2.44 -4.94
N LYS A 105 29.59 -1.43 -4.55
CA LYS A 105 29.61 -0.86 -3.19
C LYS A 105 28.99 -1.79 -2.14
N GLN A 106 28.21 -2.80 -2.56
CA GLN A 106 27.57 -3.76 -1.65
C GLN A 106 28.40 -5.03 -1.40
N GLU A 107 29.51 -5.24 -2.12
CA GLU A 107 30.39 -6.37 -1.83
C GLU A 107 31.11 -6.13 -0.48
N PRO A 108 31.06 -7.10 0.46
CA PRO A 108 31.81 -6.98 1.71
C PRO A 108 33.31 -6.90 1.41
N PRO A 109 34.10 -6.14 2.18
CA PRO A 109 35.55 -6.08 2.00
C PRO A 109 36.15 -7.48 2.10
N SER A 110 37.08 -7.78 1.18
CA SER A 110 37.81 -9.05 1.08
C SER A 110 38.72 -9.32 2.28
#